data_AF-A0A813A5I7-F1
#
_entry.id   AF-A0A813A5I7-F1
#
_cell.length_a   1.000
_cell.length_b   1.000
_cell.length_c   1.000
_cell.angle_alpha   90.00
_cell.angle_beta   90.00
_cell.angle_gamma   90.00
#
_symmetry.space_group_name_H-M   'P 1'
#
loop_
_entity.id
_entity.type
_entity.pdbx_description
1 polymer ?
#
loop_
_entity_poly.entity_id
_entity_poly.type
_entity_poly.pdbx_seq_one_letter_code
_entity_poly.pdbx_strand_id
1 'polypeptide(L)'
;APAPGPAPSLSETSQRIDGRVTDLDKKIAKCDEDLRRYVGGRASAQQKQLALQCMKRKKMYEQQRDQILGTQFNVDSLAGAQEQAEINIMTVEAMKVGHQDLKERYQQIGGVMDIEKLMDNMADLNDEIADINEAISTTYAVPDGFDE
;
A
#
# COMPACT_ATOMS: atom_id res chain seq x y z
N ALA A 1 11.73 27.34 -14.64
CA ALA A 1 10.54 26.71 -14.03
C ALA A 1 10.89 26.33 -12.60
N PRO A 2 10.01 26.51 -11.60
CA PRO A 2 10.27 25.99 -10.26
C PRO A 2 10.37 24.47 -10.33
N ALA A 3 11.26 23.88 -9.52
CA ALA A 3 11.44 22.43 -9.46
C ALA A 3 10.09 21.75 -9.15
N PRO A 4 9.76 20.63 -9.81
CA PRO A 4 8.57 19.87 -9.45
C PRO A 4 8.68 19.49 -7.97
N GLY A 5 7.61 19.73 -7.21
CA GLY A 5 7.54 19.35 -5.80
C GLY A 5 7.78 17.84 -5.61
N PRO A 6 8.04 17.39 -4.38
CA PRO A 6 8.25 15.97 -4.10
C PRO A 6 7.09 15.13 -4.65
N ALA A 7 7.42 13.96 -5.19
CA ALA A 7 6.43 13.00 -5.66
C ALA A 7 5.46 12.65 -4.52
N PRO A 8 4.16 12.47 -4.80
CA PRO A 8 3.19 12.14 -3.75
C PRO A 8 3.53 10.81 -3.10
N SER A 9 3.35 10.73 -1.78
CA SER A 9 3.45 9.48 -1.03
C SER A 9 2.34 8.49 -1.43
N LEU A 10 2.49 7.21 -1.05
CA LEU A 10 1.46 6.19 -1.25
C LEU A 10 0.16 6.57 -0.54
N SER A 11 0.25 7.11 0.68
CA SER A 11 -0.90 7.60 1.44
C SER A 11 -1.62 8.75 0.73
N GLU A 12 -0.89 9.76 0.25
CA GLU A 12 -1.48 10.86 -0.51
C GLU A 12 -2.08 10.39 -1.84
N THR A 13 -1.46 9.40 -2.47
CA THR A 13 -1.97 8.80 -3.71
C THR A 13 -3.27 8.04 -3.46
N SER A 14 -3.34 7.22 -2.40
CA SER A 14 -4.55 6.53 -1.96
C SER A 14 -5.68 7.52 -1.68
N GLN A 15 -5.43 8.57 -0.91
CA GLN A 15 -6.44 9.60 -0.60
C GLN A 15 -6.99 10.28 -1.86
N ARG A 16 -6.12 10.54 -2.85
CA ARG A 16 -6.55 11.10 -4.14
C ARG A 16 -7.41 10.11 -4.93
N ILE A 17 -7.07 8.83 -4.89
CA ILE A 17 -7.86 7.77 -5.53
C ILE A 17 -9.25 7.68 -4.88
N ASP A 18 -9.33 7.62 -3.55
CA ASP A 18 -10.60 7.60 -2.79
C ASP A 18 -11.49 8.79 -3.11
N GLY A 19 -10.90 9.99 -3.20
CA GLY A 19 -11.61 11.19 -3.63
C GLY A 19 -12.20 11.05 -5.03
N ARG A 20 -11.43 10.51 -5.98
CA ARG A 20 -11.91 10.28 -7.36
C ARG A 20 -13.00 9.22 -7.43
N VAL A 21 -12.89 8.14 -6.68
CA VAL A 21 -13.92 7.10 -6.58
C VAL A 21 -15.21 7.72 -6.05
N THR A 22 -15.14 8.47 -4.95
CA THR A 22 -16.28 9.17 -4.35
C THR A 22 -16.97 10.11 -5.33
N ASP A 23 -16.19 10.87 -6.11
CA ASP A 23 -16.75 11.79 -7.11
C ASP A 23 -17.41 11.06 -8.29
N LEU A 24 -16.88 9.91 -8.70
CA LEU A 24 -17.48 9.07 -9.72
C LEU A 24 -18.78 8.44 -9.22
N ASP A 25 -18.81 7.95 -7.97
CA ASP A 25 -20.03 7.38 -7.36
C ASP A 25 -21.15 8.42 -7.26
N LYS A 26 -20.83 9.67 -6.89
CA LYS A 26 -21.81 10.77 -6.92
C LYS A 26 -22.37 11.01 -8.33
N LYS A 27 -21.51 10.96 -9.36
CA LYS A 27 -21.94 11.13 -10.77
C LYS A 27 -22.81 9.96 -11.24
N ILE A 28 -22.47 8.73 -10.84
CA ILE A 28 -23.24 7.52 -11.13
C ILE A 28 -24.63 7.62 -10.47
N ALA A 29 -24.69 7.96 -9.19
CA ALA A 29 -25.94 8.14 -8.46
C ALA A 29 -26.86 9.19 -9.11
N LYS A 30 -26.28 10.32 -9.54
CA LYS A 30 -27.04 11.34 -10.29
C LYS A 30 -27.58 10.81 -11.62
N CYS A 31 -26.82 10.00 -12.35
CA CYS A 31 -27.31 9.36 -13.57
C CYS A 31 -28.47 8.41 -13.27
N ASP A 32 -28.43 7.69 -12.15
CA ASP A 32 -29.52 6.80 -11.72
C ASP A 32 -30.80 7.55 -11.34
N GLU A 33 -30.67 8.69 -10.65
CA GLU A 33 -31.81 9.57 -10.38
C GLU A 33 -32.44 10.10 -11.68
N ASP A 34 -31.62 10.59 -12.60
CA ASP A 34 -32.07 11.08 -13.90
C ASP A 34 -32.75 9.96 -14.70
N LEU A 35 -32.19 8.75 -14.69
CA LEU A 35 -32.80 7.58 -15.32
C LEU A 35 -34.19 7.32 -14.76
N ARG A 36 -34.33 7.22 -13.44
CA ARG A 36 -35.64 6.99 -12.79
C ARG A 36 -36.67 8.04 -13.19
N ARG A 37 -36.28 9.31 -13.37
CA ARG A 37 -37.15 10.39 -13.84
C ARG A 37 -37.58 10.20 -15.31
N TYR A 38 -36.70 9.70 -16.17
CA TYR A 38 -36.99 9.54 -17.60
C TYR A 38 -37.73 8.24 -17.96
N VAL A 39 -37.58 7.16 -17.18
CA VAL A 39 -38.33 5.89 -17.39
C VAL A 39 -39.63 5.79 -16.58
N GLY A 40 -39.98 6.80 -15.78
CA GLY A 40 -41.25 6.82 -15.04
C GLY A 40 -42.48 6.98 -15.95
N GLY A 41 -43.44 6.06 -15.85
CA GLY A 41 -44.73 6.13 -16.55
C GLY A 41 -44.65 5.91 -18.07
N ARG A 42 -45.58 6.51 -18.84
CA ARG A 42 -45.52 6.51 -20.32
C ARG A 42 -44.47 7.52 -20.80
N ALA A 43 -43.21 7.07 -20.87
CA ALA A 43 -42.10 7.89 -21.35
C ALA A 43 -42.28 8.29 -22.84
N SER A 44 -42.24 9.60 -23.10
CA SER A 44 -42.18 10.18 -24.44
C SER A 44 -40.90 9.78 -25.18
N ALA A 45 -40.89 9.94 -26.51
CA ALA A 45 -39.70 9.68 -27.33
C ALA A 45 -38.47 10.50 -26.86
N GLN A 46 -38.69 11.75 -26.45
CA GLN A 46 -37.65 12.63 -25.92
C GLN A 46 -37.10 12.10 -24.58
N GLN A 47 -37.96 11.64 -23.66
CA GLN A 47 -37.51 11.03 -22.40
C GLN A 47 -36.72 9.76 -22.63
N LYS A 48 -37.09 8.92 -23.61
CA LYS A 48 -36.32 7.73 -23.98
C LYS A 48 -34.91 8.09 -24.48
N GLN A 49 -34.79 9.16 -25.28
CA GLN A 49 -33.48 9.63 -25.75
C GLN A 49 -32.60 10.15 -24.59
N LEU A 50 -33.19 10.91 -23.66
CA LEU A 50 -32.48 11.38 -22.46
C LEU A 50 -32.05 10.22 -21.57
N ALA A 51 -32.92 9.21 -21.38
CA ALA A 51 -32.58 8.00 -20.63
C ALA A 51 -31.38 7.28 -21.26
N LEU A 52 -31.37 7.09 -22.59
CA LEU A 52 -30.24 6.48 -23.30
C LEU A 52 -28.92 7.26 -23.09
N GLN A 53 -28.97 8.58 -23.08
CA GLN A 53 -27.79 9.41 -22.79
C GLN A 53 -27.32 9.25 -21.33
N CYS A 54 -28.24 9.17 -20.36
CA CYS A 54 -27.90 8.87 -18.98
C CYS A 54 -27.25 7.48 -18.83
N MET A 55 -27.78 6.45 -19.48
CA MET A 55 -27.19 5.10 -19.44
C MET A 55 -25.76 5.09 -19.98
N LYS A 56 -25.51 5.78 -21.11
CA LYS A 56 -24.16 5.88 -21.69
C LYS A 56 -23.18 6.58 -20.75
N ARG A 57 -23.60 7.69 -20.14
CA ARG A 57 -22.76 8.42 -19.16
C ARG A 57 -22.49 7.60 -17.91
N LYS A 58 -23.52 6.93 -17.36
CA LYS A 58 -23.39 6.03 -16.22
C LYS A 58 -22.35 4.95 -16.48
N LYS A 59 -22.50 4.22 -17.59
CA LYS A 59 -21.56 3.14 -17.98
C LYS A 59 -20.12 3.65 -18.11
N MET A 60 -19.93 4.85 -18.66
CA MET A 60 -18.61 5.47 -18.77
C MET A 60 -18.00 5.77 -17.39
N TYR A 61 -18.79 6.29 -16.44
CA TYR A 61 -18.30 6.56 -15.08
C TYR A 61 -18.03 5.28 -14.29
N GLU A 62 -18.86 4.25 -14.44
CA GLU A 62 -18.63 2.92 -13.86
C GLU A 62 -17.30 2.33 -14.35
N GLN A 63 -17.05 2.36 -15.67
CA GLN A 63 -15.78 1.90 -16.23
C GLN A 63 -14.57 2.67 -15.69
N GLN A 64 -14.67 4.00 -15.56
CA GLN A 64 -13.60 4.81 -14.97
C GLN A 64 -13.37 4.46 -13.49
N ARG A 65 -14.44 4.23 -12.73
CA ARG A 65 -14.35 3.86 -11.32
C ARG A 65 -13.66 2.50 -11.18
N ASP A 66 -14.06 1.52 -11.96
CA ASP A 66 -13.51 0.16 -11.87
C ASP A 66 -12.01 0.13 -12.24
N GLN A 67 -11.59 0.92 -13.23
CA GLN A 67 -10.16 1.12 -13.55
C GLN A 67 -9.37 1.72 -12.37
N ILE A 68 -9.96 2.70 -11.69
CA ILE A 68 -9.34 3.38 -10.55
C ILE A 68 -9.29 2.44 -9.34
N LEU A 69 -10.32 1.65 -9.09
CA LEU A 69 -10.34 0.64 -8.03
C LEU A 69 -9.25 -0.43 -8.24
N GLY A 70 -9.00 -0.85 -9.48
CA GLY A 70 -7.86 -1.73 -9.78
C GLY A 70 -6.50 -1.08 -9.47
N THR A 71 -6.41 0.25 -9.62
CA THR A 71 -5.19 1.00 -9.25
C THR A 71 -5.05 1.13 -7.73
N GLN A 72 -6.17 1.31 -7.00
CA GLN A 72 -6.19 1.40 -5.53
C GLN A 72 -5.57 0.14 -4.89
N PHE A 73 -5.95 -1.05 -5.37
CA PHE A 73 -5.41 -2.31 -4.88
C PHE A 73 -3.87 -2.37 -4.96
N ASN A 74 -3.29 -1.90 -6.07
CA ASN A 74 -1.84 -1.88 -6.24
C ASN A 74 -1.16 -0.89 -5.27
N VAL A 75 -1.78 0.26 -5.03
CA VAL A 75 -1.28 1.27 -4.10
C VAL A 75 -1.33 0.75 -2.66
N ASP A 76 -2.43 0.13 -2.25
CA ASP A 76 -2.60 -0.42 -0.90
C ASP A 76 -1.63 -1.59 -0.64
N SER A 77 -1.46 -2.45 -1.63
CA SER A 77 -0.50 -3.57 -1.54
C SER A 77 0.93 -3.06 -1.32
N LEU A 78 1.31 -2.01 -2.05
CA LEU A 78 2.63 -1.38 -1.90
C LEU A 78 2.76 -0.62 -0.58
N ALA A 79 1.69 0.03 -0.11
CA ALA A 79 1.68 0.73 1.17
C ALA A 79 1.90 -0.25 2.34
N GLY A 80 1.23 -1.41 2.32
CA GLY A 80 1.46 -2.46 3.32
C GLY A 80 2.88 -3.03 3.28
N ALA A 81 3.45 -3.23 2.08
CA ALA A 81 4.84 -3.65 1.94
C ALA A 81 5.81 -2.58 2.49
N GLN A 82 5.52 -1.30 2.31
CA GLN A 82 6.32 -0.20 2.85
C GLN A 82 6.26 -0.17 4.39
N GLU A 83 5.07 -0.29 4.98
CA GLU A 83 4.90 -0.36 6.44
C GLU A 83 5.69 -1.52 7.05
N GLN A 84 5.63 -2.70 6.41
CA GLN A 84 6.42 -3.85 6.85
C GLN A 84 7.92 -3.59 6.79
N ALA A 85 8.41 -2.91 5.75
CA ALA A 85 9.82 -2.53 5.64
C ALA A 85 10.23 -1.55 6.74
N GLU A 86 9.38 -0.58 7.09
CA GLU A 86 9.61 0.36 8.19
C GLU A 86 9.70 -0.36 9.54
N ILE A 87 8.82 -1.32 9.80
CA ILE A 87 8.86 -2.18 11.00
C ILE A 87 10.18 -2.97 11.08
N ASN A 88 10.64 -3.52 9.95
CA ASN A 88 11.90 -4.28 9.91
C ASN A 88 13.10 -3.37 10.22
N ILE A 89 13.11 -2.13 9.68
CA ILE A 89 14.15 -1.14 9.98
C ILE A 89 14.17 -0.81 11.47
N MET A 90 13.01 -0.48 12.06
CA MET A 90 12.90 -0.19 13.49
C MET A 90 13.39 -1.35 14.35
N THR A 91 13.06 -2.59 13.95
CA THR A 91 13.51 -3.81 14.64
C THR A 91 15.03 -3.92 14.62
N VAL A 92 15.67 -3.75 13.44
CA VAL A 92 17.13 -3.81 13.31
C VAL A 92 17.81 -2.69 14.09
N GLU A 93 17.24 -1.49 14.11
CA GLU A 93 17.75 -0.38 14.91
C GLU A 93 17.68 -0.67 16.40
N ALA A 94 16.57 -1.21 16.90
CA ALA A 94 16.42 -1.62 18.29
C ALA A 94 17.42 -2.71 18.68
N MET A 95 17.64 -3.71 17.82
CA MET A 95 18.65 -4.76 18.04
C MET A 95 20.06 -4.18 18.14
N LYS A 96 20.41 -3.21 17.27
CA LYS A 96 21.72 -2.53 17.32
C LYS A 96 21.93 -1.79 18.62
N VAL A 97 20.91 -1.05 19.09
CA VAL A 97 20.98 -0.30 20.36
C VAL A 97 21.11 -1.27 21.54
N GLY A 98 20.29 -2.33 21.59
CA GLY A 98 20.37 -3.34 22.64
C GLY A 98 21.72 -4.04 22.68
N HIS A 99 22.32 -4.32 21.51
CA HIS A 99 23.65 -4.90 21.42
C HIS A 99 24.75 -3.96 21.97
N GLN A 100 24.65 -2.66 21.69
CA GLN A 100 25.59 -1.66 22.23
C GLN A 100 25.50 -1.56 23.77
N ASP A 101 24.29 -1.52 24.34
CA ASP A 101 24.11 -1.50 25.79
C ASP A 101 24.67 -2.77 26.45
N LEU A 102 24.41 -3.94 25.85
CA LEU A 102 24.98 -5.21 26.32
C LEU A 102 26.52 -5.14 26.33
N LYS A 103 27.13 -4.69 25.23
CA LYS A 103 28.59 -4.57 25.12
C LYS A 103 29.17 -3.63 26.19
N GLU A 104 28.53 -2.49 26.44
CA GLU A 104 28.98 -1.54 27.46
C GLU A 104 28.88 -2.13 28.88
N ARG A 105 27.78 -2.83 29.19
CA ARG A 105 27.62 -3.55 30.47
C ARG A 105 28.67 -4.64 30.65
N TYR A 106 28.99 -5.39 29.61
CA TYR A 106 30.03 -6.44 29.66
C TYR A 106 31.43 -5.86 29.89
N GLN A 107 31.75 -4.72 29.29
CA GLN A 107 33.05 -4.04 29.51
C GLN A 107 33.23 -3.57 30.96
N GLN A 108 32.14 -3.20 31.63
CA GLN A 108 32.18 -2.80 33.05
C GLN A 108 32.45 -3.97 34.01
N ILE A 109 32.26 -5.23 33.57
CA ILE A 109 32.40 -6.43 34.42
C ILE A 109 33.85 -6.94 34.48
N GLY A 110 34.72 -6.54 33.55
CA GLY A 110 36.19 -6.63 33.66
C GLY A 110 36.80 -8.04 33.79
N GLY A 111 37.06 -8.73 32.67
CA GLY A 111 37.88 -9.95 32.65
C GLY A 111 38.32 -10.42 31.25
N VAL A 112 39.63 -10.62 31.04
CA VAL A 112 40.27 -10.92 29.73
C VAL A 112 39.91 -12.31 29.15
N MET A 113 39.30 -13.22 29.93
CA MET A 113 38.78 -14.50 29.41
C MET A 113 37.38 -14.38 28.76
N ASP A 114 36.72 -13.22 28.85
CA ASP A 114 35.38 -13.00 28.24
C ASP A 114 35.43 -12.49 26.79
N ILE A 115 36.63 -12.34 26.22
CA ILE A 115 36.84 -11.79 24.87
C ILE A 115 36.56 -12.83 23.76
N GLU A 116 36.92 -14.10 23.94
CA GLU A 116 36.66 -15.16 22.94
C GLU A 116 35.17 -15.54 22.87
N LYS A 117 34.45 -15.52 24.01
CA LYS A 117 32.98 -15.67 24.05
C LYS A 117 32.23 -14.48 23.43
N LEU A 118 32.82 -13.29 23.41
CA LEU A 118 32.26 -12.13 22.72
C LEU A 118 32.47 -12.22 21.19
N MET A 119 33.47 -12.97 20.73
CA MET A 119 33.72 -13.24 19.31
C MET A 119 32.77 -14.30 18.75
N ASP A 120 32.41 -15.33 19.53
CA ASP A 120 31.37 -16.29 19.16
C ASP A 120 29.97 -15.66 19.11
N ASN A 121 29.59 -14.83 20.10
CA ASN A 121 28.31 -14.10 20.07
C ASN A 121 28.20 -13.07 18.93
N MET A 122 29.33 -12.68 18.32
CA MET A 122 29.38 -11.82 17.14
C MET A 122 29.28 -12.62 15.84
N ALA A 123 29.70 -13.88 15.84
CA ALA A 123 29.50 -14.80 14.72
C ALA A 123 28.03 -15.23 14.62
N ASP A 124 27.40 -15.55 15.76
CA ASP A 124 25.97 -15.87 15.83
C ASP A 124 25.08 -14.68 15.40
N LEU A 125 25.48 -13.44 15.72
CA LEU A 125 24.79 -12.23 15.25
C LEU A 125 24.98 -11.97 13.75
N ASN A 126 26.07 -12.47 13.16
CA ASN A 126 26.29 -12.42 11.71
C ASN A 126 25.39 -13.43 10.98
N ASP A 127 25.12 -14.59 11.59
CA ASP A 127 24.19 -15.59 11.06
C ASP A 127 22.72 -15.16 11.25
N GLU A 128 22.35 -14.49 12.35
CA GLU A 128 21.01 -13.87 12.48
C GLU A 128 20.78 -12.74 11.46
N ILE A 129 21.83 -11.98 11.13
CA ILE A 129 21.77 -10.99 10.04
C ILE A 129 21.66 -11.69 8.68
N ALA A 130 22.24 -12.87 8.49
CA ALA A 130 22.09 -13.66 7.28
C ALA A 130 20.67 -14.25 7.15
N ASP A 131 20.08 -14.74 8.24
CA ASP A 131 18.69 -15.23 8.27
C ASP A 131 17.65 -14.11 8.15
N ILE A 132 17.90 -12.91 8.69
CA ILE A 132 17.08 -11.72 8.42
C ILE A 132 17.18 -11.33 6.93
N ASN A 133 18.36 -11.46 6.31
CA ASN A 133 18.49 -11.30 4.86
C ASN A 133 17.74 -12.38 4.07
N GLU A 134 17.66 -13.62 4.55
CA GLU A 134 16.91 -14.71 3.91
C GLU A 134 15.39 -14.61 4.13
N ALA A 135 14.94 -14.16 5.30
CA ALA A 135 13.52 -13.91 5.61
C ALA A 135 12.99 -12.68 4.86
N ILE A 136 13.80 -11.63 4.72
CA ILE A 136 13.52 -10.52 3.78
C ILE A 136 13.49 -11.04 2.34
N SER A 137 14.38 -11.98 1.99
CA SER A 137 14.31 -12.69 0.71
C SER A 137 13.00 -13.47 0.56
N THR A 138 12.50 -14.16 1.59
CA THR A 138 11.24 -14.95 1.55
C THR A 138 9.96 -14.10 1.47
N THR A 139 10.07 -12.77 1.45
CA THR A 139 9.06 -11.88 0.84
C THR A 139 8.81 -12.26 -0.65
N TYR A 140 9.65 -13.13 -1.23
CA TYR A 140 9.38 -14.01 -2.38
C TYR A 140 8.27 -15.04 -2.09
N ALA A 141 7.02 -14.62 -2.23
CA ALA A 141 6.10 -15.30 -3.15
C ALA A 141 5.08 -14.25 -3.59
N VAL A 142 5.38 -13.54 -4.69
CA VAL A 142 4.32 -13.05 -5.57
C VAL A 142 3.34 -14.22 -5.73
N PRO A 143 2.01 -14.03 -5.57
CA PRO A 143 1.07 -15.09 -5.89
C PRO A 143 1.37 -15.57 -7.31
N ASP A 144 1.94 -16.77 -7.41
CA ASP A 144 2.23 -17.43 -8.67
C ASP A 144 0.86 -17.89 -9.20
N GLY A 145 0.16 -16.97 -9.86
CA GLY A 145 -1.27 -17.11 -10.14
C GLY A 145 -1.95 -15.90 -10.77
N PHE A 146 -1.25 -15.17 -11.64
CA PHE A 146 -1.91 -14.63 -12.84
C PHE A 146 -1.68 -15.64 -13.98
N ASP A 147 -2.34 -16.79 -13.86
CA ASP A 147 -2.57 -17.71 -14.98
C ASP A 147 -3.83 -18.54 -14.68
N GLU A 148 -4.99 -17.91 -14.86
CA GLU A 148 -6.22 -18.45 -15.51
C GLU A 148 -7.31 -17.37 -15.64
#